data_AF-A0A397IZS5-F1
#
_entry.id   AF-A0A397IZS5-F1
#
_cell.length_a   1.000
_cell.length_b   1.000
_cell.length_c   1.000
_cell.angle_alpha   90.00
_cell.angle_beta   90.00
_cell.angle_gamma   90.00
#
_symmetry.space_group_name_H-M   'P 1'
#
loop_
_entity.id
_entity.type
_entity.pdbx_description
1 polymer ?
#
loop_
_entity_poly.entity_id
_entity_poly.type
_entity_poly.pdbx_seq_one_letter_code
_entity_poly.pdbx_strand_id
1 'polypeptide(L)' 'MSTDLQTKIYNFLVNAEEDHITAGSVIYQAIENDTWLEKNELRGIIEQAVSFANNQNVRGSSRHTTLLEILLE' A
#
# COMPACT_ATOMS: atom_id res chain seq x y z
N MET A 1 5.83 8.35 -13.36
CA MET A 1 5.83 6.92 -13.03
C MET A 1 5.70 6.68 -11.53
N SER A 2 6.64 7.11 -10.68
CA SER A 2 6.56 6.86 -9.21
C SER A 2 5.29 7.40 -8.53
N THR A 3 4.81 8.59 -8.91
CA THR A 3 3.60 9.21 -8.33
C THR A 3 2.29 8.51 -8.71
N ASP A 4 2.20 7.95 -9.93
CA ASP A 4 0.97 7.28 -10.39
C ASP A 4 0.76 5.95 -9.67
N LEU A 5 1.84 5.17 -9.50
CA LEU A 5 1.79 3.92 -8.76
C LEU A 5 1.53 4.16 -7.27
N GLN A 6 2.20 5.16 -6.67
CA GLN A 6 1.92 5.57 -5.29
C GLN A 6 0.44 5.93 -5.10
N THR A 7 -0.12 6.72 -6.02
CA THR A 7 -1.53 7.14 -5.97
C THR A 7 -2.46 5.95 -6.11
N LYS A 8 -2.15 5.01 -7.00
CA LYS A 8 -2.92 3.76 -7.19
C LYS A 8 -2.93 2.92 -5.92
N ILE A 9 -1.75 2.68 -5.33
CA ILE A 9 -1.63 1.91 -4.08
C ILE A 9 -2.38 2.63 -2.95
N TYR A 10 -2.17 3.94 -2.79
CA TYR A 10 -2.88 4.74 -1.79
C TYR A 10 -4.41 4.63 -1.96
N ASN A 11 -4.93 4.79 -3.17
CA ASN A 11 -6.37 4.70 -3.44
C ASN A 11 -6.90 3.30 -3.13
N PHE A 12 -6.14 2.25 -3.43
CA PHE A 12 -6.49 0.89 -3.03
C PHE A 12 -6.57 0.76 -1.49
N LEU A 13 -5.53 1.21 -0.78
CA LEU A 13 -5.44 1.12 0.69
C LEU A 13 -6.55 1.91 1.41
N VAL A 14 -7.03 3.01 0.83
CA VAL A 14 -8.10 3.82 1.41
C VAL A 14 -9.49 3.24 1.12
N ASN A 15 -9.71 2.69 -0.07
CA ASN A 15 -11.06 2.32 -0.51
C ASN A 15 -11.38 0.82 -0.42
N ALA A 16 -10.39 -0.06 -0.37
CA ALA A 16 -10.62 -1.49 -0.27
C ALA A 16 -11.25 -1.88 1.08
N GLU A 17 -12.02 -2.96 1.10
CA GLU A 17 -12.41 -3.60 2.36
C GLU A 17 -11.16 -4.12 3.08
N GLU A 18 -11.16 -4.08 4.41
CA GLU A 18 -9.98 -4.40 5.21
C GLU A 18 -9.46 -5.81 4.95
N ASP A 19 -10.36 -6.79 4.81
CA ASP A 19 -10.04 -8.19 4.54
C ASP A 19 -9.35 -8.41 3.17
N HIS A 20 -9.40 -7.42 2.28
CA HIS A 20 -8.72 -7.45 0.98
C HIS A 20 -7.34 -6.78 1.00
N ILE A 21 -6.96 -6.14 2.10
CA ILE A 21 -5.68 -5.44 2.25
C ILE A 21 -4.63 -6.42 2.77
N THR A 22 -3.77 -6.89 1.88
CA THR A 22 -2.67 -7.82 2.17
C THR A 22 -1.42 -7.36 1.42
N ALA A 23 -0.22 -7.79 1.82
CA ALA A 23 0.98 -7.46 1.06
C ALA A 23 0.90 -7.95 -0.39
N GLY A 24 0.30 -9.14 -0.61
CA GLY A 24 0.04 -9.68 -1.94
C GLY A 24 -0.87 -8.80 -2.79
N SER A 25 -1.97 -8.29 -2.24
CA SER A 25 -2.87 -7.40 -2.98
C SER A 25 -2.24 -6.04 -3.29
N VAL A 26 -1.35 -5.54 -2.42
CA VAL A 26 -0.55 -4.32 -2.66
C VAL A 26 0.48 -4.53 -3.77
N ILE A 27 1.19 -5.66 -3.76
CA ILE A 27 2.13 -6.02 -4.85
C ILE A 27 1.37 -6.17 -6.18
N TYR A 28 0.17 -6.76 -6.15
CA TYR A 28 -0.68 -6.89 -7.33
C TYR A 28 -0.96 -5.53 -8.00
N GLN A 29 -1.22 -4.48 -7.21
CA GLN A 29 -1.42 -3.12 -7.75
C GLN A 29 -0.21 -2.62 -8.55
N ALA A 30 1.00 -3.01 -8.15
CA ALA A 30 2.24 -2.60 -8.80
C ALA A 30 2.55 -3.36 -10.10
N ILE A 31 2.23 -4.66 -10.14
CA ILE A 31 2.51 -5.50 -11.31
C ILE A 31 1.39 -5.47 -12.35
N GLU A 32 0.17 -5.08 -11.99
CA GLU A 32 -0.98 -5.01 -12.91
C GLU A 32 -0.72 -4.10 -14.14
N ASN A 33 0.17 -3.11 -14.01
CA ASN A 33 0.53 -2.21 -15.11
C ASN A 33 1.86 -2.58 -15.81
N ASP A 34 2.31 -3.84 -15.71
CA ASP A 34 3.58 -4.34 -16.29
C ASP A 34 4.80 -3.48 -15.91
N THR A 35 4.80 -2.95 -14.69
CA THR A 35 5.83 -2.02 -14.23
C THR A 35 7.11 -2.79 -13.86
N TRP A 36 8.18 -2.63 -14.64
CA TRP A 36 9.52 -3.04 -14.22
C TRP A 36 10.04 -2.04 -13.17
N LEU A 37 10.07 -2.48 -11.92
CA LEU A 37 10.50 -1.69 -10.76
C LEU A 37 11.56 -2.44 -9.98
N GLU A 38 12.59 -1.71 -9.55
CA GLU A 38 13.56 -2.22 -8.58
C GLU A 38 12.87 -2.48 -7.24
N LYS A 39 13.24 -3.56 -6.55
CA LYS A 39 12.62 -3.95 -5.26
C LYS A 39 12.62 -2.81 -4.25
N ASN A 40 13.72 -2.07 -4.15
CA ASN A 40 13.86 -0.97 -3.19
C ASN A 40 13.01 0.24 -3.57
N GLU A 41 12.80 0.48 -4.87
CA GLU A 41 11.92 1.54 -5.36
C GLU A 41 10.46 1.21 -5.05
N LEU A 42 10.05 -0.04 -5.33
CA LEU A 42 8.71 -0.52 -4.99
C LEU A 42 8.45 -0.44 -3.48
N ARG A 43 9.43 -0.86 -2.66
CA ARG A 43 9.33 -0.78 -1.20
C ARG A 43 9.12 0.66 -0.72
N GLY A 44 9.91 1.61 -1.23
CA GLY A 44 9.76 3.02 -0.86
C GLY A 44 8.40 3.61 -1.25
N ILE A 45 7.87 3.23 -2.41
CA ILE A 45 6.53 3.64 -2.86
C ILE A 45 5.45 3.10 -1.92
N ILE A 46 5.53 1.82 -1.55
CA ILE A 46 4.57 1.18 -0.64
C ILE A 46 4.64 1.82 0.75
N GLU A 47 5.85 2.01 1.31
CA GLU A 47 6.06 2.65 2.61
C GLU A 47 5.40 4.03 2.68
N GLN A 48 5.59 4.84 1.63
CA GLN A 48 4.95 6.16 1.56
C GLN A 48 3.42 6.05 1.45
N ALA A 49 2.90 5.19 0.58
CA ALA A 49 1.46 5.03 0.39
C ALA A 49 0.77 4.53 1.68
N VAL A 50 1.38 3.57 2.38
CA VAL A 50 0.92 3.09 3.69
C VAL A 50 0.94 4.21 4.71
N SER A 51 2.03 4.97 4.81
CA SER A 51 2.11 6.11 5.74
C SER A 51 1.01 7.14 5.50
N PHE A 52 0.70 7.46 4.24
CA PHE A 52 -0.37 8.39 3.91
C PHE A 52 -1.76 7.84 4.23
N ALA A 53 -2.05 6.58 3.87
CA ALA A 53 -3.33 5.95 4.17
C ALA A 53 -3.54 5.82 5.69
N ASN A 54 -2.48 5.50 6.43
CA ASN A 54 -2.59 5.26 7.86
C ASN A 54 -2.83 6.55 8.67
N ASN A 55 -2.35 7.70 8.17
CA ASN A 55 -2.65 9.01 8.76
C ASN A 55 -4.15 9.35 8.78
N GLN A 56 -4.98 8.65 8.01
CA GLN A 56 -6.44 8.83 8.01
C GLN A 56 -7.17 7.92 9.01
N ASN A 57 -6.47 6.97 9.62
CA ASN A 57 -7.06 5.99 10.51
C ASN A 57 -6.79 6.32 11.97
N VAL A 58 -7.74 5.96 12.85
CA VAL A 58 -7.53 6.08 14.29
C VAL A 58 -6.41 5.14 14.70
N ARG A 59 -5.41 5.66 15.43
CA ARG A 59 -4.28 4.87 15.93
C ARG A 59 -4.78 3.68 16.75
N GLY A 60 -4.35 2.48 16.38
CA GLY A 60 -4.75 1.24 17.04
C GLY A 60 -6.10 0.67 16.61
N SER A 61 -6.76 1.25 15.61
CA SER A 61 -7.86 0.59 14.92
C SER A 61 -7.38 -0.68 14.18
N SER A 62 -8.32 -1.56 13.86
CA SER A 62 -8.05 -2.77 13.06
C SER A 62 -7.32 -2.39 11.77
N ARG A 63 -7.94 -1.52 10.96
CA ARG A 63 -7.36 -1.01 9.72
C ARG A 63 -5.99 -0.36 9.88
N HIS A 64 -5.78 0.42 10.95
CA HIS A 64 -4.45 0.99 11.21
C HIS A 64 -3.38 -0.07 11.43
N THR A 65 -3.74 -1.18 12.09
CA THR A 65 -2.84 -2.31 12.36
C THR A 65 -2.57 -3.10 11.08
N THR A 66 -3.62 -3.47 10.35
CA THR A 66 -3.55 -4.16 9.05
C THR A 66 -2.65 -3.43 8.06
N LEU A 67 -2.74 -2.09 7.99
CA LEU A 67 -1.87 -1.29 7.12
C LEU A 67 -0.38 -1.35 7.52
N LEU A 68 -0.06 -1.45 8.82
CA LEU A 68 1.33 -1.56 9.27
C LEU A 68 1.92 -2.96 9.02
N GLU A 69 1.09 -4.00 9.09
CA GLU A 69 1.51 -5.38 8.84
C GLU A 69 2.07 -5.58 7.42
N ILE A 70 1.56 -4.81 6.44
CA ILE A 70 2.08 -4.78 5.06
C ILE A 70 3.59 -4.46 5.04
N LEU A 71 4.09 -3.65 5.98
CA LEU A 71 5.49 -3.23 6.02
C LEU A 71 6.40 -4.22 6.75
N LEU A 72 5.83 -5.23 7.40
CA LEU A 72 6.54 -6.24 8.19
C LEU A 72 6.76 -7.55 7.42
N GLU A 73 6.03 -7.76 6.33
CA GLU A 73 6.21 -8.89 5.39
C GLU A 73 7.36 -8.66 4.40
#